data_AF-A0A968XWA8-F1
#
_entry.id   AF-A0A968XWA8-F1
#
_cell.length_a   1.000
_cell.length_b   1.000
_cell.length_c   1.000
_cell.angle_alpha   90.00
_cell.angle_beta   90.00
_cell.angle_gamma   90.00
#
_symmetry.space_group_name_H-M   'P 1'
#
loop_
_entity.id
_entity.type
_entity.pdbx_description
1 polymer ?
#
loop_
_entity_poly.entity_id
_entity_poly.type
_entity_poly.pdbx_seq_one_letter_code
_entity_poly.pdbx_strand_id
1 'polypeptide(L)' 'MIPPKPPAIPEVRQTGWASTDIDRFVLAKLETAKLAPAPPAEPLTLLRRLTFDLTGLPRRRRKWTRS' A
#
# COMPACT_ATOMS: atom_id res chain seq x y z
N MET A 1 -18.64 27.40 -6.14
CA MET A 1 -17.66 26.34 -5.81
C MET A 1 -17.07 25.82 -7.11
N ILE A 2 -15.75 25.66 -7.21
CA ILE A 2 -15.08 25.11 -8.40
C ILE A 2 -14.78 23.63 -8.12
N PRO A 3 -15.24 22.69 -8.97
CA PRO A 3 -14.97 21.27 -8.76
C PRO A 3 -13.49 20.93 -9.03
N PRO A 4 -12.90 19.96 -8.32
CA PRO A 4 -11.53 19.52 -8.56
C PRO A 4 -11.43 18.82 -9.93
N LYS A 5 -10.41 19.17 -10.70
CA LYS A 5 -10.09 18.51 -11.97
C LYS A 5 -9.17 17.30 -11.70
N PRO A 6 -9.42 16.13 -12.30
CA PRO A 6 -8.52 14.99 -12.19
C PRO A 6 -7.12 15.31 -12.74
N PRO A 7 -6.04 14.91 -12.06
CA PRO A 7 -4.69 15.05 -12.58
C PRO A 7 -4.44 14.07 -13.73
N ALA A 8 -3.46 14.38 -14.58
CA ALA A 8 -2.98 13.43 -15.57
C ALA A 8 -2.24 12.28 -14.87
N ILE A 9 -2.50 11.05 -15.31
CA ILE A 9 -1.86 9.84 -14.78
C ILE A 9 -0.44 9.77 -15.35
N PRO A 10 0.60 9.64 -14.51
CA PRO A 10 1.98 9.58 -14.99
C PRO A 10 2.25 8.25 -15.70
N GLU A 11 3.05 8.34 -16.76
CA GLU A 11 3.65 7.17 -17.40
C GLU A 11 4.83 6.69 -16.56
N VAL A 12 4.88 5.38 -16.33
CA VAL A 12 5.88 4.71 -15.48
C VAL A 12 6.52 3.58 -16.26
N ARG A 13 7.80 3.30 -16.00
CA ARG A 13 8.53 2.25 -16.72
C ARG A 13 8.11 0.86 -16.25
N GLN A 14 7.87 0.67 -14.95
CA GLN A 14 7.48 -0.62 -14.37
C GLN A 14 5.96 -0.79 -14.27
N THR A 15 5.30 -1.11 -15.40
CA THR A 15 3.84 -1.24 -15.47
C THR A 15 3.26 -2.41 -14.67
N GLY A 16 4.05 -3.45 -14.39
CA GLY A 16 3.59 -4.65 -13.65
C GLY A 16 3.51 -4.50 -12.13
N TRP A 17 4.04 -3.42 -11.55
CA TRP A 17 4.00 -3.20 -10.11
C TRP A 17 2.75 -2.43 -9.66
N ALA A 18 2.31 -1.45 -10.47
CA ALA A 18 1.15 -0.62 -10.16
C ALA A 18 -0.15 -1.44 -10.33
N SER A 19 -0.92 -1.59 -9.26
CA SER A 19 -2.23 -2.27 -9.30
C SER A 19 -3.37 -1.31 -9.65
N THR A 20 -3.19 -0.03 -9.34
CA THR A 20 -4.14 1.05 -9.60
C THR A 20 -3.45 2.26 -10.24
N ASP A 21 -4.23 3.19 -10.80
CA ASP A 21 -3.68 4.43 -11.36
C ASP A 21 -3.03 5.32 -10.27
N ILE A 22 -3.42 5.16 -9.01
CA ILE A 22 -2.82 5.89 -7.88
C ILE A 22 -1.38 5.40 -7.64
N ASP A 23 -1.14 4.10 -7.76
CA ASP A 23 0.19 3.51 -7.54
C ASP A 23 1.22 4.07 -8.54
N ARG A 24 0.78 4.47 -9.73
CA ARG A 24 1.64 5.10 -10.74
C ARG A 24 2.24 6.41 -10.26
N PHE A 25 1.53 7.18 -9.44
CA PHE A 25 2.09 8.42 -8.86
C PHE A 25 3.21 8.13 -7.87
N VAL A 26 3.10 7.05 -7.09
CA VAL A 26 4.16 6.60 -6.16
C VAL A 26 5.34 6.08 -6.96
N LEU A 27 5.08 5.22 -7.94
CA LEU A 27 6.11 4.63 -8.77
C LEU A 27 6.88 5.68 -9.59
N ALA A 28 6.18 6.68 -10.15
CA ALA A 28 6.83 7.80 -10.84
C ALA A 28 7.83 8.52 -9.92
N LYS A 29 7.47 8.80 -8.66
CA LYS A 29 8.40 9.40 -7.69
C LYS A 29 9.58 8.49 -7.39
N LEU A 30 9.35 7.18 -7.18
CA LEU A 30 10.43 6.22 -6.96
C LEU A 30 11.40 6.17 -8.16
N GLU A 31 10.89 6.12 -9.38
CA GLU A 31 11.69 6.12 -10.61
C GLU A 31 12.51 7.41 -10.78
N THR A 32 11.93 8.58 -10.48
CA THR A 32 12.68 9.84 -10.51
C THR A 32 13.79 9.88 -9.47
N ALA A 33 13.58 9.25 -8.31
CA ALA A 33 14.56 9.09 -7.26
C ALA A 33 15.53 7.92 -7.51
N LYS A 34 15.41 7.21 -8.64
CA LYS A 34 16.19 6.00 -9.00
C LYS A 34 16.07 4.87 -7.94
N LEU A 35 14.92 4.79 -7.28
CA LEU A 35 14.59 3.74 -6.32
C LEU A 35 13.66 2.71 -6.96
N ALA A 36 13.83 1.45 -6.57
CA ALA A 36 12.90 0.38 -6.91
C ALA A 36 11.84 0.25 -5.81
N PRO A 37 10.59 -0.13 -6.16
CA PRO A 37 9.59 -0.42 -5.15
C PRO A 37 9.96 -1.67 -4.35
N ALA A 38 9.51 -1.69 -3.08
CA ALA A 38 9.70 -2.85 -2.22
C ALA A 38 8.82 -4.03 -2.68
N PRO A 39 9.25 -5.29 -2.45
CA PRO A 39 8.43 -6.45 -2.72
C PRO A 39 7.16 -6.45 -1.83
N PRO A 40 6.07 -7.07 -2.28
CA PRO A 40 4.88 -7.25 -1.46
C PRO A 40 5.20 -7.93 -0.13
N ALA A 41 4.61 -7.45 0.96
CA ALA A 41 4.77 -8.08 2.26
C ALA A 41 3.85 -9.30 2.38
N GLU A 42 4.34 -10.35 3.04
CA GLU A 42 3.55 -11.55 3.34
C GLU A 42 2.24 -11.19 4.10
N PRO A 43 1.13 -11.92 3.87
CA PRO A 43 -0.16 -11.60 4.49
C PRO A 43 -0.12 -11.49 6.02
N LEU A 44 0.66 -12.34 6.68
CA LEU A 44 0.84 -12.31 8.13
C LEU A 44 1.56 -11.04 8.61
N THR A 45 2.50 -10.52 7.81
CA THR A 45 3.22 -9.28 8.08
C THR A 45 2.29 -8.08 7.93
N LEU A 46 1.47 -8.05 6.88
CA LEU A 46 0.45 -7.01 6.69
C LEU A 46 -0.54 -6.98 7.86
N LEU A 47 -1.04 -8.14 8.30
CA LEU A 47 -1.97 -8.23 9.42
C LEU A 47 -1.39 -7.67 10.72
N ARG A 48 -0.11 -7.97 11.00
CA ARG A 48 0.58 -7.47 12.20
C ARG A 48 0.72 -5.94 12.17
N ARG A 49 1.16 -5.37 11.04
CA ARG A 49 1.30 -3.93 10.84
C ARG A 49 -0.05 -3.24 11.00
N LEU A 50 -1.06 -3.70 10.28
CA LEU A 50 -2.40 -3.12 10.33
C LEU A 50 -2.99 -3.18 11.74
N THR A 51 -2.82 -4.29 12.46
CA THR A 51 -3.32 -4.38 13.85
C THR A 51 -2.58 -3.39 14.75
N PHE A 52 -1.27 -3.27 14.58
CA PHE A 52 -0.47 -2.31 15.33
C PHE A 52 -0.90 -0.87 15.04
N ASP A 53 -1.07 -0.50 13.77
CA ASP A 53 -1.49 0.84 13.35
C ASP A 53 -2.89 1.18 13.88
N LEU A 54 -3.81 0.22 13.91
CA LEU A 54 -5.20 0.44 14.34
C LEU A 54 -5.41 0.37 15.85
N THR A 55 -4.62 -0.41 16.58
CA THR A 55 -4.87 -0.69 18.02
C THR A 55 -3.69 -0.35 18.94
N GLY A 56 -2.55 0.01 18.38
CA GLY A 56 -1.29 0.19 19.11
C GLY A 56 -0.65 -1.13 19.55
N LEU A 57 -1.25 -2.29 19.27
CA LEU A 57 -0.79 -3.59 19.75
C LEU A 57 -0.69 -4.61 18.61
N PRO A 58 0.37 -5.43 18.56
CA PRO A 58 0.41 -6.57 17.66
C PRO A 58 -0.62 -7.62 18.10
N ARG A 59 -1.30 -8.23 17.12
CA ARG A 59 -2.44 -9.14 17.32
C ARG A 59 -2.11 -10.27 18.31
N ARG A 60 -2.90 -10.40 19.38
CA ARG A 60 -2.93 -11.61 20.22
C ARG A 60 -3.95 -12.58 19.62
N ARG A 61 -3.59 -13.86 19.46
CA ARG A 61 -4.51 -14.91 19.01
C ARG A 61 -5.60 -15.10 20.06
N ARG A 62 -6.82 -14.62 19.79
CA ARG A 62 -7.99 -14.92 20.62
C ARG A 62 -8.37 -16.38 20.36
N LYS A 63 -8.08 -17.27 21.31
CA LYS A 63 -8.54 -18.67 21.25
C LYS A 63 -10.05 -18.64 21.38
N TRP A 64 -10.74 -19.11 20.35
CA TRP A 64 -12.18 -19.22 20.40
C TRP A 64 -12.54 -20.62 20.90
N THR A 65 -13.01 -20.69 22.13
CA THR A 65 -13.61 -21.91 22.68
C THR A 65 -15.11 -21.83 22.39
N ARG A 66 -15.63 -22.68 21.50
CA ARG A 66 -17.06 -23.04 21.53
C ARG A 66 -17.24 -23.91 22.77
N SER A 67 -18.05 -23.46 23.71
CA SER A 67 -18.80 -24.36 24.59
C SER A 67 -20.08 -24.78 23.88
#